data_AF-A0A0A7S722-F1
#
_entry.id   AF-A0A0A7S722-F1
#
_cell.length_a   1.000
_cell.length_b   1.000
_cell.length_c   1.000
_cell.angle_alpha   90.00
_cell.angle_beta   90.00
_cell.angle_gamma   90.00
#
_symmetry.space_group_name_H-M   'P 1'
#
loop_
_entity.id
_entity.type
_entity.pdbx_description
1 polymer ?
#
loop_
_entity_poly.entity_id
_entity_poly.type
_entity_poly.pdbx_seq_one_letter_code
_entity_poly.pdbx_strand_id
1 'polypeptide(L)' 'MPKILTPEQVKQKFQQNGKTIKSWAIENGYHPVVVYNVLNGLSKAHRGKTHDIAVKLGLKQTHKYK' A
#
# COMPACT_ATOMS: atom_id res chain seq x y z
N MET A 1 17.64 -6.97 -3.84
CA MET A 1 17.01 -5.77 -4.44
C MET A 1 15.61 -5.65 -3.86
N PRO A 2 15.26 -4.58 -3.14
CA PRO A 2 13.88 -4.35 -2.71
C PRO A 2 12.98 -4.25 -3.95
N LYS A 3 12.08 -5.24 -4.11
CA LYS A 3 11.20 -5.34 -5.28
C LYS A 3 10.01 -4.41 -5.04
N ILE A 4 9.94 -3.33 -5.82
CA ILE A 4 8.78 -2.45 -5.83
C ILE A 4 7.61 -3.26 -6.42
N LEU A 5 6.54 -3.39 -5.64
CA LEU A 5 5.35 -4.13 -6.05
C LEU A 5 4.46 -3.24 -6.91
N THR A 6 3.84 -3.82 -7.93
CA THR A 6 2.77 -3.16 -8.67
C THR A 6 1.44 -3.27 -7.90
N PRO A 7 0.47 -2.38 -8.14
CA PRO A 7 -0.87 -2.49 -7.52
C PRO A 7 -1.51 -3.86 -7.74
N GLU A 8 -1.25 -4.47 -8.90
CA GLU A 8 -1.73 -5.80 -9.24
C GLU A 8 -1.09 -6.90 -8.40
N GLN A 9 0.23 -6.83 -8.20
CA GLN A 9 0.94 -7.75 -7.31
C GLN A 9 0.49 -7.60 -5.86
N VAL A 10 0.18 -6.38 -5.42
CA VAL A 10 -0.39 -6.15 -4.10
C VAL A 10 -1.76 -6.80 -3.97
N LYS A 11 -2.65 -6.65 -4.96
CA LYS A 11 -3.94 -7.35 -5.00
C LYS A 11 -3.77 -8.87 -4.99
N GLN A 12 -2.84 -9.42 -5.77
CA GLN A 12 -2.55 -10.85 -5.75
C GLN A 12 -2.03 -11.32 -4.39
N LYS A 13 -1.15 -10.55 -3.73
CA LYS A 13 -0.67 -10.86 -2.39
C LYS A 13 -1.81 -10.91 -1.39
N PHE A 14 -2.77 -9.99 -1.49
CA PHE A 14 -3.97 -10.01 -0.66
C PHE A 14 -4.82 -11.26 -0.91
N GLN A 15 -5.05 -11.62 -2.17
CA GLN A 15 -5.77 -12.85 -2.54
C GLN A 15 -5.07 -14.11 -2.03
N GLN A 16 -3.75 -14.24 -2.22
CA GLN A 16 -2.97 -15.40 -1.77
C GLN A 16 -2.96 -15.56 -0.25
N ASN A 17 -2.99 -14.46 0.50
CA ASN A 17 -3.05 -14.48 1.96
C ASN A 17 -4.50 -14.58 2.51
N GLY A 18 -5.51 -14.71 1.64
CA GLY A 18 -6.92 -14.75 2.06
C GLY A 18 -7.39 -13.47 2.76
N LYS A 19 -6.70 -12.34 2.55
CA LYS A 19 -6.91 -11.09 3.28
C LYS A 19 -7.40 -10.01 2.35
N THR A 20 -8.49 -9.34 2.70
CA THR A 20 -9.01 -8.23 1.89
C THR A 20 -8.26 -6.93 2.16
N ILE A 21 -8.20 -6.04 1.16
CA ILE A 21 -7.63 -4.69 1.30
C ILE A 21 -8.36 -3.92 2.40
N LYS A 22 -9.69 -4.10 2.50
CA LYS A 22 -10.51 -3.49 3.56
C LYS A 22 -10.09 -3.96 4.95
N SER A 23 -9.95 -5.27 5.17
CA SER A 23 -9.50 -5.82 6.46
C SER A 23 -8.12 -5.30 6.80
N TRP A 24 -7.19 -5.36 5.85
CA TRP A 24 -5.84 -4.85 6.04
C TRP A 24 -5.81 -3.36 6.39
N ALA A 25 -6.67 -2.55 5.74
CA ALA A 25 -6.78 -1.13 6.04
C ALA A 25 -7.24 -0.92 7.49
N ILE A 26 -8.31 -1.59 7.92
CA ILE A 26 -8.87 -1.49 9.28
C ILE A 26 -7.83 -1.91 10.32
N GLU A 27 -7.16 -3.05 10.11
CA GLU A 27 -6.13 -3.57 11.03
C GLU A 27 -4.90 -2.65 11.13
N ASN A 28 -4.62 -1.85 10.10
CA ASN A 28 -3.56 -0.85 10.12
C ASN A 28 -4.03 0.54 10.55
N GLY A 29 -5.31 0.72 10.91
CA GLY A 29 -5.88 2.01 11.30
C GLY A 29 -6.09 3.00 10.13
N TYR A 30 -6.18 2.49 8.90
CA TYR A 30 -6.42 3.27 7.70
C TYR A 30 -7.85 3.14 7.21
N HIS A 31 -8.36 4.23 6.62
CA HIS A 31 -9.65 4.19 5.95
C HIS A 31 -9.51 3.44 4.61
N PRO A 32 -10.36 2.43 4.30
CA PRO A 32 -10.24 1.61 3.09
C PRO A 32 -10.17 2.43 1.80
N VAL A 33 -10.97 3.50 1.71
CA VAL A 33 -10.99 4.42 0.55
C VAL A 33 -9.61 5.04 0.30
N VAL A 34 -8.88 5.41 1.37
CA VAL A 34 -7.53 5.98 1.22
C VAL A 34 -6.57 4.93 0.67
N VAL A 35 -6.69 3.68 1.08
CA VAL A 35 -5.88 2.57 0.57
C VAL A 35 -6.17 2.31 -0.91
N TYR A 36 -7.45 2.32 -1.31
CA TYR A 36 -7.83 2.21 -2.72
C TYR A 36 -7.32 3.39 -3.56
N ASN A 37 -7.35 4.61 -3.03
CA ASN A 37 -6.81 5.79 -3.71
C ASN A 37 -5.30 5.68 -3.94
N VAL A 38 -4.56 5.10 -3.00
CA VAL A 38 -3.11 4.83 -3.16
C VAL A 38 -2.87 3.71 -4.17
N LEU A 39 -3.64 2.62 -4.10
CA LEU A 39 -3.54 1.51 -5.05
C LEU A 39 -3.85 1.92 -6.49
N ASN A 40 -4.86 2.77 -6.68
CA ASN A 40 -5.27 3.26 -8.00
C ASN A 40 -4.39 4.42 -8.50
N GLY A 41 -3.42 4.88 -7.71
CA GLY A 41 -2.54 6.00 -8.07
C GLY A 41 -3.21 7.38 -8.01
N LEU A 42 -4.44 7.48 -7.50
CA LEU A 42 -5.15 8.76 -7.29
C LEU A 42 -4.44 9.65 -6.25
N SER A 43 -3.74 9.02 -5.30
CA SER A 43 -2.90 9.72 -4.33
C SER A 43 -1.43 9.58 -4.68
N LYS A 44 -0.73 10.72 -4.84
CA LYS A 44 0.70 10.75 -5.15
C LYS A 44 1.61 10.20 -4.04
N ALA A 45 1.07 9.91 -2.84
CA ALA A 45 1.75 9.25 -1.73
C ALA A 45 3.14 9.85 -1.40
N HIS A 46 3.23 11.18 -1.42
CA HIS A 46 4.47 11.89 -1.14
C HIS A 46 4.76 12.00 0.35
N ARG A 47 3.73 12.19 1.19
CA ARG A 47 3.85 12.41 2.64
C ARG A 47 2.60 11.88 3.37
N GLY A 48 2.70 11.74 4.70
CA GLY A 48 1.57 11.39 5.57
C GLY A 48 1.05 9.96 5.39
N LYS A 49 -0.23 9.74 5.71
CA LYS A 49 -0.85 8.41 5.71
C LYS A 49 -0.78 7.70 4.35
N THR A 50 -0.94 8.44 3.24
CA THR A 50 -0.87 7.85 1.89
C THR A 50 0.55 7.38 1.53
N HIS A 51 1.59 8.10 2.00
CA HIS A 51 2.97 7.66 1.88
C HIS A 51 3.24 6.39 2.69
N ASP A 52 2.82 6.38 3.96
CA ASP A 52 2.99 5.21 4.82
C ASP A 52 2.30 3.97 4.24
N ILE A 53 1.07 4.10 3.74
CA ILE A 53 0.34 3.03 3.06
C ILE A 53 1.14 2.52 1.84
N ALA A 54 1.62 3.42 0.98
CA ALA A 54 2.39 3.03 -0.20
C ALA A 54 3.68 2.27 0.17
N VAL A 55 4.35 2.69 1.25
CA VAL A 55 5.55 2.02 1.78
C VAL A 55 5.20 0.64 2.35
N LYS A 56 4.18 0.54 3.21
CA LYS A 56 3.74 -0.73 3.82
C LYS A 56 3.25 -1.74 2.78
N LEU A 57 2.56 -1.27 1.74
CA LEU A 57 2.13 -2.11 0.62
C LEU A 57 3.28 -2.50 -0.32
N GLY A 58 4.47 -1.90 -0.16
CA GLY A 58 5.61 -2.13 -1.04
C GLY A 58 5.48 -1.48 -2.42
N LEU A 59 4.50 -0.59 -2.61
CA LEU A 59 4.30 0.19 -3.84
C LEU A 59 5.38 1.26 -4.03
N LYS A 60 6.05 1.65 -2.94
CA LYS A 60 7.11 2.64 -2.96
C LYS A 60 8.19 2.27 -1.96
N GLN A 61 9.43 2.50 -2.33
CA GLN A 61 10.55 2.38 -1.40
C GLN A 61 10.66 3.65 -0.57
N THR A 62 10.69 3.50 0.76
CA THR A 62 11.21 4.54 1.63
C THR A 62 12.68 4.72 1.25
N HIS A 63 13.05 5.88 0.71
CA HIS A 63 14.43 6.27 0.56
C HIS A 63 14.97 6.49 1.99
N LYS A 64 15.32 5.40 2.69
CA LYS A 64 16.17 5.51 3.87
C LYS A 64 17.51 5.94 3.33
N TYR A 65 17.77 7.23 3.34
CA TYR A 65 19.13 7.73 3.19
C TYR A 65 19.97 7.06 4.28
N LYS A 66 21.06 6.46 3.82
CA LYS A 66 22.09 5.81 4.62
C LYS A 66 22.89 6.86 5.38
#